data_AF-A0A2V9LW97-F1
#
_entry.id   AF-A0A2V9LW97-F1
#
_cell.length_a   1.000
_cell.length_b   1.000
_cell.length_c   1.000
_cell.angle_alpha   90.00
_cell.angle_beta   90.00
_cell.angle_gamma   90.00
#
_symmetry.space_group_name_H-M   'P 1'
#
loop_
_entity.id
_entity.type
_entity.pdbx_description
1 polymer ?
#
loop_
_entity_poly.entity_id
_entity_poly.type
_entity_poly.pdbx_seq_one_letter_code
_entity_poly.pdbx_strand_id
1 'polypeptide(L)'
;MNDLKFAFRQLLKNPGFTVHPPQCHRPDRVQLPRCCSRKPGHPRQYSYGGRAVAVLTLALGIVANATARGAEKPQPSEWTTALPEEVGLDSGPLSEMFDYVREHKVPVHSVQIVRHGKLVLDAYFYPYNSEMRHDVASVTKSVISTLIGLAIQKGFIRDVQQPVLSFFPNRPVANSDEKRQKLTLEHLLTMQAGWDCGFEAKEARLFEMRRSADWLQFMLDLPIVAEPGTRFAYCSGNPHVLSTILSQATGTNALAFARRELFEPLGIRDIAWPADPRGNTHGWGDLQMHPRDMARLGQLFLQRGRWGRGQILSEEWVYAATRAHVARTTNRDHYGYSWWVKGEDG
;
A
#
# COMPACT_ATOMS: atom_id res chain seq x y z
N MET A 1 9.67 22.70 -7.30
CA MET A 1 9.24 21.68 -6.30
C MET A 1 9.37 22.15 -4.85
N ASN A 2 10.26 23.11 -4.54
CA ASN A 2 10.36 23.71 -3.20
C ASN A 2 9.26 24.75 -2.91
N ASP A 3 8.72 25.45 -3.92
CA ASP A 3 7.69 26.48 -3.72
C ASP A 3 6.27 25.94 -3.53
N LEU A 4 5.91 24.83 -4.20
CA LEU A 4 4.61 24.17 -3.96
C LEU A 4 4.51 23.62 -2.53
N LYS A 5 5.64 23.13 -1.98
CA LYS A 5 5.73 22.71 -0.57
C LYS A 5 5.55 23.89 0.38
N PHE A 6 5.96 25.11 -0.01
CA PHE A 6 5.75 26.31 0.80
C PHE A 6 4.27 26.71 0.82
N ALA A 7 3.60 26.78 -0.34
CA ALA A 7 2.16 27.05 -0.44
C ALA A 7 1.32 26.01 0.33
N PHE A 8 1.61 24.71 0.17
CA PHE A 8 0.93 23.65 0.93
C PHE A 8 1.25 23.67 2.43
N ARG A 9 2.44 24.11 2.83
CA ARG A 9 2.76 24.30 4.26
C ARG A 9 1.98 25.44 4.88
N GLN A 10 1.64 26.49 4.14
CA GLN A 10 0.78 27.56 4.66
C GLN A 10 -0.66 27.08 4.83
N LEU A 11 -1.18 26.26 3.90
CA LEU A 11 -2.50 25.62 4.00
C LEU A 11 -2.66 24.72 5.25
N LEU A 12 -1.56 24.12 5.75
CA LEU A 12 -1.57 23.24 6.93
C LEU A 12 -1.22 23.95 8.26
N LYS A 13 -0.94 25.26 8.23
CA LYS A 13 -0.55 26.06 9.40
C LYS A 13 -1.72 26.84 9.99
N ASN A 14 -2.86 26.20 10.23
CA ASN A 14 -3.92 26.79 11.04
C ASN A 14 -3.94 26.11 12.43
N PRO A 15 -3.40 26.74 13.49
CA PRO A 15 -3.19 26.12 14.79
C PRO A 15 -4.42 26.31 15.69
N GLY A 16 -5.17 25.24 15.94
CA GLY A 16 -5.92 25.09 17.18
C GLY A 16 -5.04 24.34 18.18
N PHE A 17 -4.68 25.00 19.28
CA PHE A 17 -3.85 24.56 20.42
C PHE A 17 -2.35 24.90 20.36
N THR A 18 -2.02 25.98 21.08
CA THR A 18 -0.74 26.24 21.72
C THR A 18 -0.43 25.16 22.75
N VAL A 19 0.72 24.48 22.61
CA VAL A 19 1.30 23.64 23.68
C VAL A 19 2.53 24.37 24.20
N HIS A 20 2.47 24.81 25.46
CA HIS A 20 3.65 25.30 26.17
C HIS A 20 4.63 24.13 26.41
N PRO A 21 5.94 24.31 26.18
CA PRO A 21 6.92 23.28 26.49
C PRO A 21 7.11 23.16 28.02
N PRO A 22 7.01 21.96 28.61
CA PRO A 22 7.44 21.76 29.99
C PRO A 22 8.98 21.70 30.06
N GLN A 23 9.49 22.37 31.08
CA GLN A 23 10.90 22.54 31.39
C GLN A 23 11.56 21.19 31.75
N CYS A 24 12.72 20.90 31.14
CA CYS A 24 13.55 19.75 31.48
C CYS A 24 14.27 19.96 32.82
N HIS A 25 14.04 19.05 33.77
CA HIS A 25 14.95 18.79 34.89
C HIS A 25 15.64 17.43 34.68
N ARG A 26 16.98 17.44 34.77
CA ARG A 26 17.81 16.23 34.85
C ARG A 26 17.56 15.52 36.18
N PRO A 27 17.82 14.21 36.25
CA PRO A 27 19.00 13.83 37.04
C PRO A 27 19.83 12.67 36.48
N ASP A 28 20.99 12.57 37.10
CA ASP A 28 22.12 11.66 36.95
C ASP A 28 21.82 10.16 37.20
N ARG A 29 22.41 9.32 36.34
CA ARG A 29 23.43 8.29 36.67
C ARG A 29 23.12 7.21 37.76
N VAL A 30 23.36 5.95 37.35
CA VAL A 30 24.03 4.83 38.10
C VAL A 30 23.20 3.55 38.44
N GLN A 31 23.82 2.42 38.04
CA GLN A 31 23.85 1.02 38.55
C GLN A 31 22.71 0.00 38.36
N LEU A 32 23.10 -1.09 37.67
CA LEU A 32 22.67 -2.48 37.88
C LEU A 32 23.20 -3.02 39.24
N PRO A 33 22.58 -4.08 39.80
CA PRO A 33 23.27 -5.38 39.74
C PRO A 33 22.38 -6.62 39.52
N ARG A 34 23.11 -7.69 39.19
CA ARG A 34 22.78 -9.11 38.99
C ARG A 34 22.16 -9.79 40.22
N CYS A 35 21.41 -10.89 40.03
CA CYS A 35 21.83 -12.27 40.37
C CYS A 35 20.66 -13.29 40.45
N CYS A 36 20.92 -14.49 39.89
CA CYS A 36 20.51 -15.85 40.32
C CYS A 36 19.00 -16.23 40.34
N SER A 37 18.54 -17.47 40.06
CA SER A 37 19.13 -18.78 39.72
C SER A 37 18.03 -19.81 39.34
N ARG A 38 18.38 -20.78 38.45
CA ARG A 38 17.98 -22.23 38.32
C ARG A 38 16.50 -22.65 38.51
N LYS A 39 15.77 -23.18 37.50
CA LYS A 39 15.71 -24.56 36.88
C LYS A 39 15.04 -25.65 37.77
N PRO A 40 14.54 -26.81 37.24
CA PRO A 40 13.36 -27.06 36.38
C PRO A 40 12.46 -28.21 36.94
N GLY A 41 11.32 -28.53 36.31
CA GLY A 41 10.52 -29.72 36.67
C GLY A 41 9.45 -30.10 35.65
N HIS A 42 9.68 -31.20 34.93
CA HIS A 42 8.72 -32.01 34.15
C HIS A 42 8.66 -33.41 34.80
N PRO A 43 7.82 -34.38 34.37
CA PRO A 43 6.60 -34.35 33.55
C PRO A 43 5.45 -35.18 34.20
N ARG A 44 4.29 -35.30 33.54
CA ARG A 44 3.58 -36.59 33.43
C ARG A 44 2.51 -36.58 32.32
N GLN A 45 2.66 -37.53 31.41
CA GLN A 45 1.69 -37.97 30.42
C GLN A 45 0.57 -38.78 31.09
N TYR A 46 -0.62 -38.83 30.48
CA TYR A 46 -1.40 -40.06 30.32
C TYR A 46 -2.21 -40.00 29.02
N SER A 47 -2.41 -41.17 28.42
CA SER A 47 -2.84 -41.42 27.06
C SER A 47 -4.23 -42.06 26.97
N TYR A 48 -4.84 -41.88 25.80
CA TYR A 48 -5.63 -42.81 24.97
C TYR A 48 -6.94 -43.50 25.43
N GLY A 49 -7.88 -43.50 24.47
CA GLY A 49 -8.96 -44.49 24.29
C GLY A 49 -10.35 -43.87 24.46
N GLY A 50 -11.35 -44.00 23.58
CA GLY A 50 -11.51 -44.74 22.34
C GLY A 50 -13.00 -44.74 21.94
N ARG A 51 -13.25 -44.94 20.64
CA ARG A 51 -14.45 -45.53 19.98
C ARG A 51 -15.85 -44.86 20.08
N ALA A 52 -16.24 -44.36 18.90
CA ALA A 52 -17.54 -44.41 18.20
C ALA A 52 -18.81 -44.90 18.90
N VAL A 53 -19.89 -44.12 18.74
CA VAL A 53 -21.28 -44.56 18.63
C VAL A 53 -22.00 -43.69 17.59
N ALA A 54 -22.59 -44.33 16.58
CA ALA A 54 -23.55 -43.72 15.65
C ALA A 54 -24.92 -43.58 16.33
N VAL A 55 -25.74 -42.59 15.98
CA VAL A 55 -27.21 -42.69 16.00
C VAL A 55 -27.91 -41.43 15.44
N LEU A 56 -28.93 -41.72 14.63
CA LEU A 56 -30.12 -40.96 14.21
C LEU A 56 -30.01 -39.64 13.43
N THR A 57 -30.36 -39.79 12.15
CA THR A 57 -31.06 -38.82 11.32
C THR A 57 -32.36 -38.34 12.01
N LEU A 58 -32.46 -37.04 12.27
CA LEU A 58 -33.75 -36.34 12.38
C LEU A 58 -33.72 -35.16 11.42
N ALA A 59 -34.46 -35.30 10.31
CA ALA A 59 -34.74 -34.20 9.40
C ALA A 59 -35.74 -33.25 10.09
N LEU A 60 -35.23 -32.17 10.68
CA LEU A 60 -36.03 -30.97 10.93
C LEU A 60 -35.70 -29.97 9.83
N GLY A 61 -36.65 -29.84 8.90
CA GLY A 61 -36.71 -28.72 7.97
C GLY A 61 -36.87 -27.42 8.76
N ILE A 62 -35.76 -26.78 9.08
CA ILE A 62 -35.76 -25.35 9.34
C ILE A 62 -35.81 -24.70 7.96
N VAL A 63 -37.01 -24.31 7.55
CA VAL A 63 -37.16 -23.24 6.57
C VAL A 63 -36.58 -22.00 7.24
N ALA A 64 -35.27 -21.83 7.11
CA ALA A 64 -34.65 -20.56 7.38
C ALA A 64 -35.18 -19.65 6.27
N ASN A 65 -36.18 -18.84 6.60
CA ASN A 65 -36.45 -17.59 5.92
C ASN A 65 -35.17 -16.76 6.04
N ALA A 66 -34.19 -17.05 5.19
CA ALA A 66 -33.19 -16.09 4.79
C ALA A 66 -33.96 -15.06 3.98
N THR A 67 -34.57 -14.11 4.69
CA THR A 67 -34.72 -12.77 4.13
C THR A 67 -33.31 -12.39 3.73
N ALA A 68 -33.00 -12.54 2.45
CA ALA A 68 -31.87 -11.87 1.84
C ALA A 68 -32.07 -10.40 2.20
N ARG A 69 -31.35 -9.94 3.24
CA ARG A 69 -31.17 -8.52 3.47
C ARG A 69 -30.64 -8.01 2.14
N GLY A 70 -31.48 -7.23 1.45
CA GLY A 70 -31.14 -6.70 0.14
C GLY A 70 -29.72 -6.16 0.22
N ALA A 71 -28.89 -6.57 -0.74
CA ALA A 71 -27.56 -6.00 -0.90
C ALA A 71 -27.74 -4.48 -0.85
N GLU A 72 -27.23 -3.87 0.22
CA GLU A 72 -27.30 -2.43 0.43
C GLU A 72 -26.68 -1.81 -0.83
N LYS A 73 -27.42 -0.93 -1.51
CA LYS A 73 -26.95 -0.28 -2.74
C LYS A 73 -25.54 0.26 -2.47
N PRO A 74 -24.59 0.13 -3.43
CA PRO A 74 -23.28 0.74 -3.28
C PRO A 74 -23.45 2.18 -2.81
N GLN A 75 -22.70 2.56 -1.77
CA GLN A 75 -22.59 3.96 -1.34
C GLN A 75 -22.41 4.85 -2.57
N PRO A 76 -22.95 6.09 -2.56
CA PRO A 76 -22.94 6.91 -3.76
C PRO A 76 -21.54 6.92 -4.36
N SER A 77 -21.43 6.59 -5.64
CA SER A 77 -20.19 6.70 -6.43
C SER A 77 -19.70 8.14 -6.57
N GLU A 78 -20.27 9.06 -5.79
CA GLU A 78 -20.13 10.50 -5.85
C GLU A 78 -19.66 10.98 -4.48
N TRP A 79 -18.69 11.89 -4.50
CA TRP A 79 -18.21 12.52 -3.28
C TRP A 79 -19.31 13.37 -2.66
N THR A 80 -19.43 13.33 -1.33
CA THR A 80 -20.09 14.44 -0.63
C THR A 80 -19.16 15.64 -0.67
N THR A 81 -19.68 16.81 -1.00
CA THR A 81 -18.91 18.07 -1.08
C THR A 81 -19.17 18.97 0.11
N ALA A 82 -18.26 19.93 0.33
CA ALA A 82 -18.44 21.01 1.29
C ALA A 82 -17.59 22.22 0.87
N LEU A 83 -17.99 23.41 1.31
CA LEU A 83 -17.14 24.59 1.21
C LEU A 83 -15.93 24.46 2.15
N PRO A 84 -14.79 25.11 1.84
CA PRO A 84 -13.62 25.12 2.72
C PRO A 84 -13.96 25.45 4.18
N GLU A 85 -14.74 26.50 4.40
CA GLU A 85 -15.06 27.00 5.74
C GLU A 85 -15.90 26.01 6.56
N GLU A 86 -16.79 25.25 5.91
CA GLU A 86 -17.62 24.22 6.57
C GLU A 86 -16.79 23.07 7.16
N VAL A 87 -15.55 22.91 6.71
CA VAL A 87 -14.61 21.89 7.22
C VAL A 87 -13.40 22.53 7.90
N GLY A 88 -13.46 23.83 8.21
CA GLY A 88 -12.39 24.56 8.88
C GLY A 88 -11.12 24.74 8.03
N LEU A 89 -11.27 24.81 6.70
CA LEU A 89 -10.24 25.28 5.77
C LEU A 89 -10.49 26.75 5.43
N ASP A 90 -9.43 27.53 5.36
CA ASP A 90 -9.47 28.90 4.85
C ASP A 90 -9.38 28.86 3.31
N SER A 91 -10.34 29.48 2.63
CA SER A 91 -10.35 29.59 1.17
C SER A 91 -9.32 30.57 0.63
N GLY A 92 -8.81 31.52 1.44
CA GLY A 92 -7.80 32.50 1.04
C GLY A 92 -6.54 31.84 0.44
N PRO A 93 -5.84 30.96 1.18
CA PRO A 93 -4.67 30.24 0.66
C PRO A 93 -4.97 29.32 -0.54
N LEU A 94 -6.20 28.82 -0.68
CA LEU A 94 -6.60 28.04 -1.87
C LEU A 94 -6.71 28.94 -3.10
N SER A 95 -7.24 30.16 -2.95
CA SER A 95 -7.25 31.16 -4.02
C SER A 95 -5.83 31.56 -4.42
N GLU A 96 -4.97 31.85 -3.44
CA GLU A 96 -3.56 32.18 -3.69
C GLU A 96 -2.82 31.07 -4.43
N MET A 97 -3.13 29.79 -4.13
CA MET A 97 -2.59 28.66 -4.88
C MET A 97 -3.00 28.71 -6.36
N PHE A 98 -4.26 29.02 -6.67
CA PHE A 98 -4.72 29.12 -8.06
C PHE A 98 -4.04 30.26 -8.82
N ASP A 99 -3.92 31.43 -8.18
CA ASP A 99 -3.20 32.57 -8.74
C ASP A 99 -1.75 32.23 -9.00
N TYR A 100 -1.08 31.62 -8.02
CA TYR A 100 0.30 31.18 -8.16
C TYR A 100 0.49 30.19 -9.32
N VAL A 101 -0.34 29.14 -9.40
CA VAL A 101 -0.26 28.14 -10.49
C VAL A 101 -0.42 28.80 -11.85
N ARG A 102 -1.37 29.72 -11.99
CA ARG A 102 -1.65 30.43 -13.25
C ARG A 102 -0.54 31.41 -13.62
N GLU A 103 -0.14 32.29 -12.71
CA GLU A 103 0.88 33.32 -12.95
C GLU A 103 2.25 32.72 -13.27
N HIS A 104 2.62 31.66 -12.56
CA HIS A 104 3.91 31.00 -12.71
C HIS A 104 3.87 29.85 -13.73
N LYS A 105 2.72 29.61 -14.37
CA LYS A 105 2.50 28.54 -15.35
C LYS A 105 3.00 27.19 -14.84
N VAL A 106 2.72 26.89 -13.56
CA VAL A 106 3.13 25.63 -12.94
C VAL A 106 2.40 24.49 -13.66
N PRO A 107 3.09 23.44 -14.12
CA PRO A 107 2.47 22.36 -14.90
C PRO A 107 1.68 21.40 -13.99
N VAL A 108 0.59 21.90 -13.42
CA VAL A 108 -0.37 21.13 -12.60
C VAL A 108 -1.60 20.89 -13.44
N HIS A 109 -2.05 19.64 -13.52
CA HIS A 109 -3.25 19.29 -14.29
C HIS A 109 -4.52 19.38 -13.44
N SER A 110 -4.44 18.99 -12.16
CA SER A 110 -5.57 18.99 -11.24
C SER A 110 -5.12 19.06 -9.78
N VAL A 111 -6.01 19.51 -8.90
CA VAL A 111 -5.86 19.44 -7.43
C VAL A 111 -7.19 19.00 -6.81
N GLN A 112 -7.13 17.95 -5.99
CA GLN A 112 -8.23 17.47 -5.17
C GLN A 112 -7.84 17.61 -3.69
N ILE A 113 -8.74 18.19 -2.89
CA ILE A 113 -8.59 18.28 -1.44
C ILE A 113 -9.81 17.65 -0.79
N VAL A 114 -9.56 16.63 0.03
CA VAL A 114 -10.57 15.96 0.84
C VAL A 114 -10.28 16.26 2.30
N ARG A 115 -11.30 16.71 3.05
CA ARG A 115 -11.19 16.92 4.50
C ARG A 115 -12.47 16.46 5.19
N HIS A 116 -12.30 15.76 6.31
CA HIS A 116 -13.41 15.15 7.06
C HIS A 116 -14.33 14.28 6.19
N GLY A 117 -13.74 13.58 5.19
CA GLY A 117 -14.46 12.73 4.26
C GLY A 117 -15.25 13.45 3.16
N LYS A 118 -15.16 14.79 3.07
CA LYS A 118 -15.82 15.59 2.05
C LYS A 118 -14.81 16.13 1.02
N LEU A 119 -15.19 16.15 -0.26
CA LEU A 119 -14.41 16.76 -1.33
C LEU A 119 -14.64 18.28 -1.28
N VAL A 120 -13.59 19.00 -0.90
CA VAL A 120 -13.62 20.45 -0.63
C VAL A 120 -13.13 21.24 -1.84
N LEU A 121 -12.11 20.70 -2.50
CA LEU A 121 -11.58 21.26 -3.73
C LEU A 121 -11.51 20.16 -4.77
N ASP A 122 -11.99 20.47 -5.95
CA ASP A 122 -11.90 19.61 -7.12
C ASP A 122 -11.67 20.48 -8.36
N ALA A 123 -10.40 20.75 -8.61
CA ALA A 123 -9.98 21.72 -9.60
C ALA A 123 -9.14 21.07 -10.71
N TYR A 124 -9.30 21.61 -11.91
CA TYR A 124 -8.62 21.18 -13.12
C TYR A 124 -8.12 22.41 -13.87
N PHE A 125 -6.88 22.35 -14.37
CA PHE A 125 -6.28 23.44 -15.12
C PHE A 125 -6.35 23.11 -16.61
N TYR A 126 -6.69 24.10 -17.45
CA TYR A 126 -6.81 23.90 -18.90
C TYR A 126 -5.52 23.30 -19.50
N PRO A 127 -5.61 22.31 -20.42
CA PRO A 127 -6.82 21.77 -21.06
C PRO A 127 -7.45 20.56 -20.34
N TYR A 128 -7.03 20.25 -19.11
CA TYR A 128 -7.50 19.06 -18.39
C TYR A 128 -8.89 19.27 -17.78
N ASN A 129 -9.63 18.17 -17.59
CA ASN A 129 -10.97 18.18 -17.01
C ASN A 129 -11.26 16.91 -16.19
N SER A 130 -12.44 16.85 -15.57
CA SER A 130 -12.86 15.76 -14.68
C SER A 130 -12.93 14.39 -15.33
N GLU A 131 -13.13 14.33 -16.64
CA GLU A 131 -13.30 13.08 -17.38
C GLU A 131 -11.97 12.50 -17.86
N MET A 132 -10.86 13.22 -17.68
CA MET A 132 -9.53 12.77 -18.11
C MET A 132 -8.84 11.91 -17.05
N ARG A 133 -8.53 10.67 -17.44
CA ARG A 133 -7.62 9.82 -16.67
C ARG A 133 -6.19 10.37 -16.74
N HIS A 134 -5.48 10.23 -15.64
CA HIS A 134 -4.07 10.58 -15.51
C HIS A 134 -3.26 9.36 -15.12
N ASP A 135 -2.09 9.19 -15.73
CA ASP A 135 -1.09 8.23 -15.26
C ASP A 135 -0.60 8.68 -13.89
N VAL A 136 -0.87 7.87 -12.86
CA VAL A 136 -0.50 8.18 -11.47
C VAL A 136 0.93 7.74 -11.13
N ALA A 137 1.68 7.27 -12.12
CA ALA A 137 3.06 6.84 -12.03
C ALA A 137 3.27 5.94 -10.80
N SER A 138 4.23 6.27 -9.93
CA SER A 138 4.61 5.41 -8.81
C SER A 138 3.57 5.27 -7.69
N VAL A 139 2.45 6.00 -7.71
CA VAL A 139 1.28 5.69 -6.85
C VAL A 139 0.79 4.26 -7.08
N THR A 140 0.97 3.75 -8.31
CA THR A 140 0.71 2.35 -8.68
C THR A 140 1.34 1.34 -7.70
N LYS A 141 2.53 1.62 -7.17
CA LYS A 141 3.22 0.71 -6.23
C LYS A 141 2.46 0.58 -4.91
N SER A 142 1.90 1.68 -4.43
CA SER A 142 1.06 1.71 -3.23
C SER A 142 -0.26 0.99 -3.46
N VAL A 143 -0.81 1.04 -4.68
CA VAL A 143 -1.95 0.22 -5.08
C VAL A 143 -1.60 -1.27 -5.07
N ILE A 144 -0.49 -1.68 -5.68
CA ILE A 144 -0.02 -3.08 -5.61
C ILE A 144 0.18 -3.55 -4.18
N SER A 145 0.80 -2.74 -3.32
CA SER A 145 0.94 -3.03 -1.89
C SER A 145 -0.43 -3.23 -1.22
N THR A 146 -1.41 -2.38 -1.53
CA THR A 146 -2.79 -2.54 -1.05
C THR A 146 -3.40 -3.88 -1.49
N LEU A 147 -3.19 -4.28 -2.75
CA LEU A 147 -3.68 -5.56 -3.26
C LEU A 147 -3.00 -6.76 -2.60
N ILE A 148 -1.71 -6.68 -2.28
CA ILE A 148 -1.01 -7.70 -1.48
C ILE A 148 -1.66 -7.83 -0.09
N GLY A 149 -1.95 -6.71 0.57
CA GLY A 149 -2.67 -6.71 1.83
C GLY A 149 -4.04 -7.37 1.76
N LEU A 150 -4.81 -7.08 0.71
CA LEU A 150 -6.10 -7.73 0.46
C LEU A 150 -5.95 -9.23 0.18
N ALA A 151 -4.93 -9.64 -0.56
CA ALA A 151 -4.64 -11.04 -0.84
C ALA A 151 -4.25 -11.81 0.43
N ILE A 152 -3.48 -11.19 1.34
CA ILE A 152 -3.17 -11.75 2.67
C ILE A 152 -4.44 -11.87 3.52
N GLN A 153 -5.22 -10.79 3.62
CA GLN A 153 -6.47 -10.76 4.38
C GLN A 153 -7.47 -11.83 3.93
N LYS A 154 -7.46 -12.18 2.64
CA LYS A 154 -8.33 -13.21 2.04
C LYS A 154 -7.72 -14.61 2.03
N GLY A 155 -6.50 -14.78 2.51
CA GLY A 155 -5.81 -16.07 2.60
C GLY A 155 -5.23 -16.60 1.28
N PHE A 156 -5.12 -15.77 0.24
CA PHE A 156 -4.42 -16.13 -1.01
C PHE A 156 -2.89 -16.11 -0.82
N ILE A 157 -2.40 -15.26 0.07
CA ILE A 157 -0.99 -15.14 0.47
C ILE A 157 -0.94 -15.37 1.98
N ARG A 158 0.01 -16.15 2.46
CA ARG A 158 0.09 -16.48 3.90
C ARG A 158 0.44 -15.27 4.74
N ASP A 159 1.52 -14.58 4.39
CA ASP A 159 2.08 -13.43 5.09
C ASP A 159 3.17 -12.77 4.23
N VAL A 160 3.72 -11.63 4.71
CA VAL A 160 4.82 -10.92 4.04
C VAL A 160 6.16 -11.67 4.11
N GLN A 161 6.29 -12.67 4.98
CA GLN A 161 7.50 -13.51 5.09
C GLN A 161 7.47 -14.73 4.18
N GLN A 162 6.40 -14.90 3.40
CA GLN A 162 6.34 -15.94 2.39
C GLN A 162 7.47 -15.72 1.36
N PRO A 163 8.29 -16.75 1.07
CA PRO A 163 9.36 -16.64 0.08
C PRO A 163 8.82 -16.37 -1.32
N VAL A 164 9.46 -15.45 -2.06
CA VAL A 164 9.06 -15.07 -3.43
C VAL A 164 9.04 -16.29 -4.36
N LEU A 165 10.04 -17.17 -4.27
CA LEU A 165 10.13 -18.35 -5.12
C LEU A 165 9.04 -19.40 -4.86
N SER A 166 8.36 -19.36 -3.69
CA SER A 166 7.27 -20.30 -3.40
C SER A 166 6.06 -20.14 -4.32
N PHE A 167 5.90 -18.98 -4.98
CA PHE A 167 4.85 -18.70 -5.95
C PHE A 167 5.19 -19.19 -7.37
N PHE A 168 6.43 -19.61 -7.61
CA PHE A 168 6.92 -19.96 -8.94
C PHE A 168 7.66 -21.32 -8.94
N PRO A 169 7.05 -22.41 -8.41
CA PRO A 169 7.74 -23.68 -8.19
C PRO A 169 8.32 -24.32 -9.47
N ASN A 170 7.75 -23.99 -10.64
CA ASN A 170 8.15 -24.53 -11.94
C ASN A 170 9.01 -23.57 -12.77
N ARG A 171 9.41 -22.41 -12.22
CA ARG A 171 10.28 -21.48 -12.96
C ARG A 171 11.75 -21.78 -12.70
N PRO A 172 12.57 -21.99 -13.74
CA PRO A 172 14.00 -22.04 -13.57
C PRO A 172 14.49 -20.66 -13.12
N VAL A 173 15.45 -20.64 -12.21
CA VAL A 173 16.08 -19.39 -11.79
C VAL A 173 17.58 -19.49 -12.01
N ALA A 174 18.11 -18.62 -12.85
CA ALA A 174 19.55 -18.49 -12.99
C ALA A 174 20.14 -18.01 -11.65
N ASN A 175 21.28 -18.59 -11.25
CA ASN A 175 21.98 -18.23 -10.01
C ASN A 175 21.08 -18.40 -8.76
N SER A 176 20.56 -19.61 -8.55
CA SER A 176 19.87 -20.00 -7.31
C SER A 176 20.88 -20.09 -6.15
N ASP A 177 21.35 -18.94 -5.69
CA ASP A 177 22.14 -18.83 -4.47
C ASP A 177 21.27 -18.78 -3.21
N GLU A 178 21.87 -18.98 -2.04
CA GLU A 178 21.15 -18.93 -0.76
C GLU A 178 20.43 -17.59 -0.51
N LYS A 179 20.96 -16.50 -1.06
CA LYS A 179 20.37 -15.15 -0.89
C LYS A 179 19.00 -15.10 -1.55
N ARG A 180 18.88 -15.67 -2.75
CA ARG A 180 17.62 -15.70 -3.49
C ARG A 180 16.54 -16.49 -2.77
N GLN A 181 16.89 -17.58 -2.09
CA GLN A 181 15.95 -18.38 -1.30
C GLN A 181 15.40 -17.61 -0.09
N LYS A 182 16.14 -16.62 0.42
CA LYS A 182 15.76 -15.74 1.54
C LYS A 182 14.90 -14.55 1.11
N LEU A 183 14.66 -14.35 -0.19
CA LEU A 183 13.85 -13.24 -0.68
C LEU A 183 12.37 -13.44 -0.31
N THR A 184 11.79 -12.52 0.45
CA THR A 184 10.39 -12.54 0.89
C THR A 184 9.58 -11.41 0.24
N LEU A 185 8.26 -11.45 0.39
CA LEU A 185 7.38 -10.36 -0.05
C LEU A 185 7.70 -9.05 0.68
N GLU A 186 8.05 -9.10 1.97
CA GLU A 186 8.48 -7.94 2.75
C GLU A 186 9.65 -7.22 2.08
N HIS A 187 10.68 -7.96 1.65
CA HIS A 187 11.83 -7.37 0.96
C HIS A 187 11.45 -6.66 -0.35
N LEU A 188 10.46 -7.16 -1.09
CA LEU A 188 9.95 -6.48 -2.28
C LEU A 188 9.17 -5.21 -1.90
N LEU A 189 8.29 -5.30 -0.90
CA LEU A 189 7.46 -4.19 -0.43
C LEU A 189 8.31 -3.04 0.13
N THR A 190 9.43 -3.32 0.79
CA THR A 190 10.32 -2.34 1.41
C THR A 190 11.46 -1.85 0.52
N MET A 191 11.53 -2.32 -0.73
CA MET A 191 12.62 -2.02 -1.68
C MET A 191 14.00 -2.49 -1.20
N GLN A 192 14.04 -3.65 -0.55
CA GLN A 192 15.26 -4.27 0.00
C GLN A 192 15.51 -5.67 -0.59
N ALA A 193 15.09 -5.91 -1.83
CA ALA A 193 15.27 -7.20 -2.50
C ALA A 193 16.74 -7.58 -2.74
N GLY A 194 17.63 -6.58 -2.82
CA GLY A 194 19.05 -6.80 -3.09
C GLY A 194 19.39 -7.11 -4.55
N TRP A 195 18.39 -7.18 -5.44
CA TRP A 195 18.63 -7.26 -6.88
C TRP A 195 19.49 -6.11 -7.36
N ASP A 196 20.29 -6.37 -8.40
CA ASP A 196 21.03 -5.35 -9.14
C ASP A 196 20.08 -4.43 -9.91
N CYS A 197 19.34 -3.61 -9.17
CA CYS A 197 18.29 -2.73 -9.63
C CYS A 197 18.14 -1.56 -8.65
N GLY A 198 17.92 -0.35 -9.17
CA GLY A 198 17.83 0.85 -8.34
C GLY A 198 19.16 1.42 -7.84
N PHE A 199 20.28 0.77 -8.18
CA PHE A 199 21.64 1.26 -7.96
C PHE A 199 22.23 2.02 -9.16
N GLU A 200 21.59 1.90 -10.32
CA GLU A 200 21.96 2.57 -11.56
C GLU A 200 21.17 3.87 -11.78
N ALA A 201 21.74 4.79 -12.55
CA ALA A 201 21.06 6.02 -12.90
C ALA A 201 19.81 5.75 -13.78
N LYS A 202 18.74 6.50 -13.52
CA LYS A 202 17.51 6.56 -14.36
C LYS A 202 16.79 5.21 -14.54
N GLU A 203 16.83 4.30 -13.57
CA GLU A 203 16.13 3.00 -13.64
C GLU A 203 16.46 2.17 -14.90
N ALA A 204 17.73 2.13 -15.34
CA ALA A 204 18.14 1.41 -16.57
C ALA A 204 17.60 -0.04 -16.67
N ARG A 205 17.62 -0.79 -15.56
CA ARG A 205 17.04 -2.15 -15.47
C ARG A 205 15.54 -2.22 -15.76
N LEU A 206 14.77 -1.19 -15.45
CA LEU A 206 13.35 -1.13 -15.85
C LEU A 206 13.22 -1.11 -17.38
N PHE A 207 14.07 -0.35 -18.06
CA PHE A 207 14.05 -0.29 -19.53
C PHE A 207 14.55 -1.58 -20.19
N GLU A 208 15.51 -2.28 -19.58
CA GLU A 208 15.95 -3.60 -20.03
C GLU A 208 14.85 -4.64 -19.84
N MET A 209 14.22 -4.68 -18.66
CA MET A 209 13.07 -5.52 -18.38
C MET A 209 11.98 -5.33 -19.45
N ARG A 210 11.62 -4.07 -19.76
CA ARG A 210 10.61 -3.73 -20.76
C ARG A 210 10.94 -4.19 -22.19
N ARG A 211 12.21 -4.42 -22.52
CA ARG A 211 12.65 -4.95 -23.82
C ARG A 211 12.70 -6.49 -23.85
N SER A 212 12.59 -7.14 -22.70
CA SER A 212 12.56 -8.59 -22.59
C SER A 212 11.17 -9.16 -22.91
N ALA A 213 11.12 -10.45 -23.27
CA ALA A 213 9.88 -11.15 -23.60
C ALA A 213 9.09 -11.65 -22.37
N ASP A 214 9.77 -11.84 -21.22
CA ASP A 214 9.16 -12.26 -19.96
C ASP A 214 9.78 -11.45 -18.82
N TRP A 215 9.05 -10.44 -18.35
CA TRP A 215 9.55 -9.47 -17.37
C TRP A 215 9.77 -10.07 -16.00
N LEU A 216 8.92 -11.03 -15.61
CA LEU A 216 9.15 -11.80 -14.38
C LEU A 216 10.46 -12.60 -14.51
N GLN A 217 10.69 -13.30 -15.62
CA GLN A 217 11.91 -14.08 -15.79
C GLN A 217 13.14 -13.18 -15.77
N PHE A 218 13.10 -12.03 -16.44
CA PHE A 218 14.16 -11.03 -16.38
C PHE A 218 14.50 -10.66 -14.93
N MET A 219 13.50 -10.34 -14.11
CA MET A 219 13.71 -10.01 -12.69
C MET A 219 14.21 -11.19 -11.87
N LEU A 220 13.69 -12.40 -12.12
CA LEU A 220 14.16 -13.61 -11.45
C LEU A 220 15.61 -13.96 -11.82
N ASP A 221 16.10 -13.59 -13.00
CA ASP A 221 17.48 -13.88 -13.42
C ASP A 221 18.48 -12.76 -13.05
N LEU A 222 18.00 -11.60 -12.59
CA LEU A 222 18.89 -10.53 -12.13
C LEU A 222 19.81 -11.01 -10.98
N PRO A 223 21.10 -10.62 -10.97
CA PRO A 223 21.99 -10.88 -9.85
C PRO A 223 21.50 -10.24 -8.54
N ILE A 224 21.78 -10.88 -7.41
CA ILE A 224 21.59 -10.30 -6.08
C ILE A 224 22.93 -9.75 -5.59
N VAL A 225 23.02 -8.42 -5.52
CA VAL A 225 24.26 -7.67 -5.20
C VAL A 225 24.30 -7.20 -3.75
N ALA A 226 23.22 -7.38 -2.98
CA ALA A 226 23.16 -7.13 -1.54
C ALA A 226 22.28 -8.19 -0.86
N GLU A 227 22.56 -8.50 0.42
CA GLU A 227 21.69 -9.40 1.19
C GLU A 227 20.26 -8.83 1.28
N PRO A 228 19.21 -9.63 0.98
CA PRO A 228 17.83 -9.18 1.13
C PRO A 228 17.56 -8.63 2.54
N GLY A 229 16.85 -7.51 2.62
CA GLY A 229 16.52 -6.83 3.89
C GLY A 229 17.61 -5.89 4.41
N THR A 230 18.82 -5.87 3.83
CA THR A 230 19.93 -5.08 4.39
C THR A 230 20.14 -3.71 3.74
N ARG A 231 19.78 -3.55 2.46
CA ARG A 231 20.03 -2.32 1.70
C ARG A 231 18.80 -1.88 0.92
N PHE A 232 18.43 -0.62 1.08
CA PHE A 232 17.38 0.01 0.29
C PHE A 232 17.89 0.38 -1.11
N ALA A 233 17.12 0.00 -2.13
CA ALA A 233 17.33 0.38 -3.52
C ALA A 233 15.99 0.51 -4.24
N TYR A 234 15.66 1.72 -4.70
CA TYR A 234 14.37 1.97 -5.35
C TYR A 234 14.33 1.26 -6.71
N CYS A 235 13.60 0.15 -6.78
CA CYS A 235 13.56 -0.73 -7.95
C CYS A 235 12.12 -0.96 -8.42
N SER A 236 11.79 -0.48 -9.62
CA SER A 236 10.47 -0.72 -10.23
C SER A 236 10.18 -2.20 -10.56
N GLY A 237 11.20 -3.05 -10.64
CA GLY A 237 11.01 -4.49 -10.78
C GLY A 237 10.35 -5.16 -9.56
N ASN A 238 10.61 -4.67 -8.34
CA ASN A 238 10.04 -5.22 -7.11
C ASN A 238 8.49 -5.28 -7.13
N PRO A 239 7.78 -4.16 -7.34
CA PRO A 239 6.33 -4.19 -7.38
C PRO A 239 5.77 -4.88 -8.62
N HIS A 240 6.53 -5.01 -9.71
CA HIS A 240 6.09 -5.83 -10.84
C HIS A 240 6.10 -7.33 -10.53
N VAL A 241 7.12 -7.80 -9.80
CA VAL A 241 7.13 -9.17 -9.29
C VAL A 241 5.98 -9.38 -8.29
N LEU A 242 5.67 -8.41 -7.43
CA LEU A 242 4.48 -8.47 -6.56
C LEU A 242 3.17 -8.56 -7.36
N SER A 243 3.03 -7.82 -8.46
CA SER A 243 1.89 -7.93 -9.37
C SER A 243 1.76 -9.35 -9.96
N THR A 244 2.88 -9.97 -10.30
CA THR A 244 2.89 -11.34 -10.85
C THR A 244 2.60 -12.39 -9.76
N ILE A 245 3.08 -12.18 -8.54
CA ILE A 245 2.72 -12.99 -7.36
C ILE A 245 1.21 -12.92 -7.11
N LEU A 246 0.59 -11.74 -7.20
CA LEU A 246 -0.87 -11.60 -7.12
C LEU A 246 -1.58 -12.43 -8.19
N SER A 247 -1.08 -12.41 -9.43
CA SER A 247 -1.62 -13.24 -10.52
C SER A 247 -1.56 -14.74 -10.18
N GLN A 248 -0.42 -15.22 -9.66
CA GLN A 248 -0.27 -16.64 -9.30
C GLN A 248 -1.15 -17.02 -8.10
N ALA A 249 -1.17 -16.20 -7.05
CA ALA A 249 -1.87 -16.49 -5.81
C ALA A 249 -3.40 -16.47 -5.98
N THR A 250 -3.91 -15.57 -6.82
CA THR A 250 -5.36 -15.34 -6.98
C THR A 250 -5.96 -16.01 -8.22
N GLY A 251 -5.13 -16.49 -9.14
CA GLY A 251 -5.56 -17.04 -10.44
C GLY A 251 -6.10 -15.98 -11.43
N THR A 252 -6.02 -14.70 -11.10
CA THR A 252 -6.46 -13.58 -11.95
C THR A 252 -5.41 -12.47 -11.95
N ASN A 253 -5.25 -11.72 -13.04
CA ASN A 253 -4.27 -10.63 -13.05
C ASN A 253 -4.60 -9.52 -12.04
N ALA A 254 -3.61 -8.71 -11.67
CA ALA A 254 -3.77 -7.70 -10.62
C ALA A 254 -4.88 -6.67 -10.96
N LEU A 255 -5.10 -6.33 -12.23
CA LEU A 255 -6.21 -5.46 -12.64
C LEU A 255 -7.57 -6.09 -12.32
N ALA A 256 -7.79 -7.36 -12.65
CA ALA A 256 -9.04 -8.05 -12.38
C ALA A 256 -9.28 -8.21 -10.86
N PHE A 257 -8.22 -8.55 -10.12
CA PHE A 257 -8.28 -8.60 -8.66
C PHE A 257 -8.57 -7.22 -8.05
N ALA A 258 -7.92 -6.16 -8.53
CA ALA A 258 -8.14 -4.80 -8.06
C ALA A 258 -9.55 -4.30 -8.36
N ARG A 259 -10.08 -4.59 -9.55
CA ARG A 259 -11.48 -4.25 -9.91
C ARG A 259 -12.45 -4.80 -8.88
N ARG A 260 -12.38 -6.10 -8.62
CA ARG A 260 -13.30 -6.80 -7.71
C ARG A 260 -13.12 -6.40 -6.24
N GLU A 261 -11.88 -6.33 -5.77
CA GLU A 261 -11.60 -6.28 -4.33
C GLU A 261 -11.31 -4.86 -3.80
N LEU A 262 -11.01 -3.91 -4.67
CA LEU A 262 -10.61 -2.55 -4.29
C LEU A 262 -11.42 -1.48 -5.01
N PHE A 263 -11.41 -1.47 -6.35
CA PHE A 263 -11.96 -0.38 -7.13
C PHE A 263 -13.49 -0.35 -7.15
N GLU A 264 -14.16 -1.47 -7.41
CA GLU A 264 -15.63 -1.54 -7.37
C GLU A 264 -16.19 -1.20 -5.98
N PRO A 265 -15.66 -1.74 -4.86
CA PRO A 265 -16.06 -1.33 -3.52
C PRO A 265 -15.89 0.17 -3.22
N LEU A 266 -14.91 0.83 -3.86
CA LEU A 266 -14.67 2.27 -3.76
C LEU A 266 -15.48 3.09 -4.77
N GLY A 267 -16.18 2.46 -5.71
CA GLY A 267 -16.88 3.14 -6.81
C GLY A 267 -15.96 3.65 -7.93
N ILE A 268 -14.72 3.17 -7.99
CA ILE A 268 -13.74 3.47 -9.05
C ILE A 268 -14.02 2.54 -10.24
N ARG A 269 -14.30 3.10 -11.42
CA ARG A 269 -14.78 2.31 -12.57
C ARG A 269 -13.94 2.48 -13.84
N ASP A 270 -13.63 3.72 -14.18
CA ASP A 270 -12.91 4.03 -15.41
C ASP A 270 -11.40 4.11 -15.15
N ILE A 271 -10.73 3.00 -15.46
CA ILE A 271 -9.29 2.85 -15.31
C ILE A 271 -8.69 2.24 -16.57
N ALA A 272 -7.47 2.63 -16.88
CA ALA A 272 -6.61 1.92 -17.82
C ALA A 272 -5.35 1.49 -17.08
N TRP A 273 -4.99 0.21 -17.20
CA TRP A 273 -3.80 -0.32 -16.57
C TRP A 273 -3.17 -1.35 -17.51
N PRO A 274 -2.04 -1.03 -18.16
CA PRO A 274 -1.41 -1.94 -19.12
C PRO A 274 -0.85 -3.19 -18.46
N ALA A 275 -0.62 -4.19 -19.30
CA ALA A 275 -0.01 -5.47 -18.93
C ALA A 275 1.28 -5.71 -19.72
N ASP A 276 2.17 -6.52 -19.14
CA ASP A 276 3.38 -7.01 -19.78
C ASP A 276 3.04 -7.96 -20.95
N PRO A 277 4.04 -8.39 -21.75
CA PRO A 277 3.83 -9.35 -22.84
C PRO A 277 3.25 -10.72 -22.43
N ARG A 278 3.24 -11.05 -21.14
CA ARG A 278 2.73 -12.31 -20.58
C ARG A 278 1.36 -12.12 -19.90
N GLY A 279 0.77 -10.93 -19.95
CA GLY A 279 -0.54 -10.60 -19.40
C GLY A 279 -0.54 -10.19 -17.92
N ASN A 280 0.62 -9.99 -17.30
CA ASN A 280 0.72 -9.48 -15.93
C ASN A 280 0.57 -7.96 -15.92
N THR A 281 -0.35 -7.45 -15.11
CA THR A 281 -0.56 -6.00 -14.94
C THR A 281 0.73 -5.31 -14.47
N HIS A 282 1.03 -4.12 -14.99
CA HIS A 282 2.24 -3.37 -14.59
C HIS A 282 2.22 -3.08 -13.08
N GLY A 283 3.34 -3.31 -12.40
CA GLY A 283 3.38 -3.13 -10.94
C GLY A 283 3.98 -1.81 -10.46
N TRP A 284 4.78 -1.15 -11.30
CA TRP A 284 5.57 0.00 -10.87
C TRP A 284 4.93 1.36 -11.20
N GLY A 285 4.06 1.40 -12.19
CA GLY A 285 3.57 2.60 -12.85
C GLY A 285 2.48 2.29 -13.88
N ASP A 286 2.07 3.33 -14.61
CA ASP A 286 1.16 3.27 -15.76
C ASP A 286 -0.32 2.98 -15.42
N LEU A 287 -0.69 2.86 -14.14
CA LEU A 287 -2.10 2.94 -13.75
C LEU A 287 -2.63 4.33 -14.10
N GLN A 288 -3.71 4.37 -14.87
CA GLN A 288 -4.43 5.58 -15.21
C GLN A 288 -5.80 5.58 -14.55
N MET A 289 -6.12 6.66 -13.85
CA MET A 289 -7.41 6.85 -13.19
C MET A 289 -7.77 8.33 -13.09
N HIS A 290 -9.02 8.65 -12.76
CA HIS A 290 -9.43 10.02 -12.52
C HIS A 290 -8.81 10.57 -11.23
N PRO A 291 -8.49 11.87 -11.15
CA PRO A 291 -7.91 12.46 -9.93
C PRO A 291 -8.79 12.28 -8.69
N ARG A 292 -10.12 12.34 -8.84
CA ARG A 292 -11.09 12.05 -7.76
C ARG A 292 -11.02 10.61 -7.26
N ASP A 293 -10.70 9.64 -8.13
CA ASP A 293 -10.56 8.23 -7.77
C ASP A 293 -9.24 7.97 -7.02
N MET A 294 -8.16 8.65 -7.43
CA MET A 294 -6.91 8.64 -6.68
C MET A 294 -7.12 9.19 -5.25
N ALA A 295 -7.95 10.23 -5.08
CA ALA A 295 -8.29 10.75 -3.76
C ALA A 295 -9.05 9.72 -2.88
N ARG A 296 -9.85 8.82 -3.49
CA ARG A 296 -10.55 7.74 -2.75
C ARG A 296 -9.57 6.75 -2.14
N LEU A 297 -8.48 6.44 -2.83
CA LEU A 297 -7.40 5.60 -2.30
C LEU A 297 -6.75 6.23 -1.07
N GLY A 298 -6.43 7.54 -1.12
CA GLY A 298 -5.90 8.25 0.04
C GLY A 298 -6.89 8.28 1.20
N GLN A 299 -8.16 8.56 0.92
CA GLN A 299 -9.22 8.61 1.91
C GLN A 299 -9.54 7.23 2.54
N LEU A 300 -9.34 6.13 1.82
CA LEU A 300 -9.41 4.77 2.36
C LEU A 300 -8.35 4.57 3.46
N PHE A 301 -7.11 4.99 3.21
CA PHE A 301 -6.02 4.90 4.20
C PHE A 301 -6.25 5.82 5.41
N LEU A 302 -6.72 7.06 5.19
CA LEU A 302 -7.11 7.97 6.28
C LEU A 302 -8.23 7.42 7.16
N GLN A 303 -9.13 6.61 6.58
CA GLN A 303 -10.20 5.90 7.29
C GLN A 303 -9.81 4.51 7.77
N ARG A 304 -8.51 4.20 7.82
CA ARG A 304 -7.99 2.91 8.31
C ARG A 304 -8.62 1.72 7.59
N GLY A 305 -8.82 1.85 6.28
CA GLY A 305 -9.33 0.80 5.41
C GLY A 305 -10.86 0.65 5.41
N ARG A 306 -11.59 1.55 6.09
CA ARG A 306 -13.04 1.62 6.06
C ARG A 306 -13.55 2.43 4.88
N TRP A 307 -14.66 1.97 4.30
CA TRP A 307 -15.40 2.72 3.29
C TRP A 307 -16.90 2.48 3.46
N GLY A 308 -17.67 3.55 3.63
CA GLY A 308 -19.06 3.46 4.04
C GLY A 308 -19.20 2.69 5.36
N ARG A 309 -20.01 1.62 5.34
CA ARG A 309 -20.22 0.73 6.50
C ARG A 309 -19.25 -0.45 6.56
N GLY A 310 -18.46 -0.68 5.51
CA GLY A 310 -17.60 -1.85 5.35
C GLY A 310 -16.12 -1.60 5.69
N GLN A 311 -15.41 -2.69 5.95
CA GLN A 311 -13.95 -2.75 6.03
C GLN A 311 -13.45 -3.37 4.72
N ILE A 312 -12.87 -2.56 3.83
CA ILE A 312 -12.28 -3.06 2.58
C ILE A 312 -10.92 -3.66 2.89
N LEU A 313 -10.05 -2.88 3.53
CA LEU A 313 -8.67 -3.22 3.86
C LEU A 313 -8.52 -3.26 5.38
N SER A 314 -7.84 -4.25 5.94
CA SER A 314 -7.63 -4.34 7.40
C SER A 314 -6.91 -3.11 7.96
N GLU A 315 -7.29 -2.69 9.18
CA GLU A 315 -6.60 -1.61 9.88
C GLU A 315 -5.15 -1.98 10.17
N GLU A 316 -4.90 -3.26 10.45
CA GLU A 316 -3.57 -3.84 10.64
C GLU A 316 -2.70 -3.67 9.40
N TRP A 317 -3.23 -3.93 8.19
CA TRP A 317 -2.47 -3.69 6.97
C TRP A 317 -2.23 -2.21 6.71
N VAL A 318 -3.23 -1.35 6.94
CA VAL A 318 -3.04 0.11 6.79
C VAL A 318 -1.88 0.57 7.66
N TYR A 319 -1.91 0.22 8.95
CA TYR A 319 -0.84 0.56 9.89
C TYR A 319 0.52 -0.03 9.47
N ALA A 320 0.55 -1.33 9.13
CA ALA A 320 1.78 -1.98 8.70
C ALA A 320 2.33 -1.37 7.40
N ALA A 321 1.48 -0.99 6.45
CA ALA A 321 1.92 -0.44 5.17
C ALA A 321 2.49 0.98 5.31
N THR A 322 1.96 1.78 6.25
CA THR A 322 2.34 3.18 6.43
C THR A 322 3.24 3.45 7.62
N ARG A 323 3.73 2.43 8.34
CA ARG A 323 4.81 2.60 9.33
C ARG A 323 6.19 2.52 8.67
N ALA A 324 7.19 3.11 9.30
CA ALA A 324 8.58 3.02 8.83
C ALA A 324 9.12 1.59 9.02
N HIS A 325 9.49 0.93 7.93
CA HIS A 325 10.26 -0.33 7.94
C HIS A 325 11.71 -0.10 7.56
N VAL A 326 11.99 0.96 6.78
CA VAL A 326 13.35 1.35 6.38
C VAL A 326 13.62 2.77 6.83
N ALA A 327 14.64 2.93 7.68
CA ALA A 327 15.21 4.23 7.99
C ALA A 327 16.10 4.71 6.86
N ARG A 328 15.80 5.90 6.31
CA ARG A 328 16.64 6.54 5.29
C ARG A 328 17.20 7.83 5.87
N THR A 329 18.49 8.04 5.63
CA THR A 329 19.22 9.22 6.12
C THR A 329 19.07 10.43 5.21
N THR A 330 18.55 10.26 3.98
CA THR A 330 18.35 11.33 3.02
C THR A 330 16.92 11.90 3.12
N ASN A 331 16.83 13.22 3.29
CA ASN A 331 15.58 14.00 3.33
C ASN A 331 14.55 13.64 4.43
N ARG A 332 14.91 12.80 5.42
CA ARG A 332 14.02 12.31 6.51
C ARG A 332 12.80 11.51 6.03
N ASP A 333 12.80 11.04 4.78
CA ASP A 333 11.73 10.22 4.22
C ASP A 333 12.07 8.74 4.42
N HIS A 334 11.41 8.09 5.36
CA HIS A 334 11.46 6.65 5.59
C HIS A 334 10.64 5.90 4.55
N TYR A 335 10.73 4.57 4.54
CA TYR A 335 9.94 3.73 3.64
C TYR A 335 9.11 2.70 4.39
N GLY A 336 7.84 2.63 4.04
CA GLY A 336 6.89 1.60 4.46
C GLY A 336 6.76 0.48 3.44
N TYR A 337 5.61 -0.20 3.38
CA TYR A 337 5.32 -1.17 2.32
C TYR A 337 4.87 -0.46 1.04
N SER A 338 5.84 -0.03 0.23
CA SER A 338 5.62 0.77 -0.98
C SER A 338 4.93 2.12 -0.72
N TRP A 339 5.18 2.69 0.46
CA TRP A 339 4.76 4.03 0.86
C TRP A 339 5.98 4.83 1.31
N TRP A 340 6.07 6.08 0.88
CA TRP A 340 6.98 7.05 1.50
C TRP A 340 6.34 7.52 2.81
N VAL A 341 7.05 7.42 3.92
CA VAL A 341 6.54 7.73 5.26
C VAL A 341 7.51 8.64 6.00
N LYS A 342 7.01 9.43 6.95
CA LYS A 342 7.89 10.24 7.81
C LYS A 342 8.53 9.37 8.87
N GLY A 343 9.72 9.75 9.31
CA GLY A 343 10.33 9.19 10.51
C GLY A 343 9.57 9.60 11.77
N GLU A 344 9.66 8.78 12.82
CA GLU A 344 9.05 9.07 14.13
C GLU A 344 9.67 10.31 14.81
N ASP A 345 10.81 10.82 14.30
CA ASP A 345 11.53 11.99 14.81
C ASP A 345 11.05 13.35 14.20
N GLY A 346 9.81 13.46 13.69
CA GLY A 346 9.36 14.68 12.99
C GLY A 346 7.86 14.88 12.79
#